data_AF-T1FPW4-F1
#
_entry.id   AF-T1FPW4-F1
#
_cell.length_a   1.000
_cell.length_b   1.000
_cell.length_c   1.000
_cell.angle_alpha   90.00
_cell.angle_beta   90.00
_cell.angle_gamma   90.00
#
_symmetry.space_group_name_H-M   'P 1'
#
loop_
_entity.id
_entity.type
_entity.pdbx_description
1 polymer ?
#
loop_
_entity_poly.entity_id
_entity_poly.type
_entity_poly.pdbx_seq_one_letter_code
_entity_poly.pdbx_strand_id
1 'polypeptide(L)'
;MHKVEKELKETSKQVENFEKRKMDSKAEENKLLANITEKKKEIEISNRLNEIFLAYDKEFLTLKDANDDGGIAQLMQKVADDFCYSKTENAIKEMQQEIDALKKALELEKEKEKVYQTELRKMKLEEEKLQSSCSKWKSDIERVISDRKMLEKLVEEKEKECAKTKDEEEARMKEDMKKEQESKELEVLKSTYMKDIEDLKNEIKEMGVQHRQKIAAIEKRTHEYWQSCLKNEKEIAQSKADITYYKTKISEMGKKIDEARSADQLSAGSPVLVRPTFQPEPPRFPPMMPPHLSRLPPPFLPPPPHLLFAPRGPNHPFDSSFE
;
A
#
# COMPACT_ATOMS: atom_id res chain seq x y z
N MET A 1 19.39 14.71 -27.75
CA MET A 1 18.32 15.45 -28.44
C MET A 1 18.72 16.89 -28.73
N HIS A 2 18.75 17.80 -27.74
CA HIS A 2 18.95 19.23 -28.01
C HIS A 2 20.27 19.56 -28.76
N LYS A 3 21.36 18.84 -28.45
CA LYS A 3 22.65 18.97 -29.17
C LYS A 3 22.54 18.56 -30.65
N VAL A 4 21.95 17.40 -30.93
CA VAL A 4 21.80 16.86 -32.30
C VAL A 4 20.83 17.69 -33.12
N GLU A 5 19.76 18.20 -32.52
CA GLU A 5 18.83 19.12 -33.19
C GLU A 5 19.49 20.46 -33.53
N LYS A 6 20.37 20.97 -32.65
CA LYS A 6 21.16 22.17 -32.91
C LYS A 6 22.15 21.92 -34.04
N GLU A 7 22.85 20.79 -34.03
CA GLU A 7 23.77 20.38 -35.09
C GLU A 7 23.04 20.21 -36.43
N LEU A 8 21.87 19.56 -36.46
CA LEU A 8 21.04 19.40 -37.66
C LEU A 8 20.62 20.76 -38.23
N LYS A 9 20.20 21.71 -37.38
CA LYS A 9 19.85 23.07 -37.83
C LYS A 9 21.06 23.81 -38.40
N GLU A 10 22.24 23.62 -37.80
CA GLU A 10 23.47 24.26 -38.28
C GLU A 10 23.93 23.66 -39.61
N THR A 11 23.92 22.33 -39.75
CA THR A 11 24.26 21.66 -41.02
C THR A 11 23.27 22.02 -42.12
N SER A 12 21.98 22.11 -41.82
CA SER A 12 20.96 22.49 -42.81
C SER A 12 21.18 23.92 -43.33
N LYS A 13 21.53 24.88 -42.45
CA LYS A 13 21.94 26.23 -42.86
C LYS A 13 23.21 26.23 -43.72
N GLN A 14 24.17 25.37 -43.40
CA GLN A 14 25.39 25.26 -44.19
C GLN A 14 25.10 24.68 -45.59
N VAL A 15 24.21 23.69 -45.70
CA VAL A 15 23.71 23.18 -46.98
C VAL A 15 23.09 24.30 -47.81
N GLU A 16 22.18 25.09 -47.23
CA GLU A 16 21.54 26.22 -47.91
C GLU A 16 22.57 27.26 -48.41
N ASN A 17 23.58 27.57 -47.59
CA ASN A 17 24.67 28.47 -47.98
C ASN A 17 25.52 27.92 -49.14
N PHE A 18 25.82 26.62 -49.15
CA PHE A 18 26.55 25.99 -50.25
C PHE A 18 25.73 25.91 -51.54
N GLU A 19 24.42 25.67 -51.43
CA GLU A 19 23.52 25.72 -52.59
C GLU A 19 23.50 27.11 -53.22
N LYS A 20 23.43 28.16 -52.39
CA LYS A 20 23.51 29.54 -52.86
C LYS A 20 24.84 29.84 -53.56
N ARG A 21 25.98 29.50 -52.94
CA ARG A 21 27.31 29.69 -53.55
C ARG A 21 27.47 28.95 -54.87
N LYS A 22 26.93 27.73 -54.97
CA LYS A 22 26.92 26.97 -56.22
C LYS A 22 26.11 27.68 -57.30
N MET A 23 24.93 28.21 -56.97
CA MET A 23 24.10 28.96 -57.91
C MET A 23 24.78 30.25 -58.39
N ASP A 24 25.43 30.98 -57.48
CA ASP A 24 26.17 32.21 -57.81
C ASP A 24 27.37 31.91 -58.72
N SER A 25 28.14 30.84 -58.43
CA SER A 25 29.27 30.39 -59.25
C SER A 25 28.84 29.99 -60.67
N LYS A 26 27.72 29.25 -60.78
CA LYS A 26 27.14 28.88 -62.07
C LYS A 26 26.62 30.09 -62.86
N ALA A 27 26.08 31.10 -62.17
CA ALA A 27 25.66 32.35 -62.82
C ALA A 27 26.86 33.10 -63.39
N GLU A 28 27.98 33.16 -62.66
CA GLU A 28 29.22 33.78 -63.13
C GLU A 28 29.85 33.00 -64.28
N GLU A 29 29.82 31.66 -64.25
CA GLU A 29 30.25 30.81 -65.38
C GLU A 29 29.50 31.18 -66.68
N ASN A 30 28.17 31.29 -66.60
CA ASN A 30 27.33 31.67 -67.74
C ASN A 30 27.65 33.07 -68.26
N LYS A 31 27.93 34.02 -67.36
CA LYS A 31 28.31 35.39 -67.71
C LYS A 31 29.67 35.44 -68.42
N LEU A 32 30.66 34.70 -67.92
CA LEU A 32 31.97 34.59 -68.56
C LEU A 32 31.87 33.93 -69.94
N LEU A 33 31.06 32.88 -70.09
CA LEU A 33 30.78 32.24 -71.38
C LEU A 33 30.14 33.21 -72.39
N ALA A 34 29.19 34.02 -71.95
CA ALA A 34 28.56 35.06 -72.78
C ALA A 34 29.61 36.08 -73.26
N ASN A 35 30.44 36.60 -72.35
CA ASN A 35 31.50 37.55 -72.68
C ASN A 35 32.54 36.97 -73.67
N ILE A 36 32.97 35.72 -73.46
CA ILE A 36 33.89 35.04 -74.40
C ILE A 36 33.25 34.93 -75.79
N THR A 37 31.96 34.63 -75.85
CA THR A 37 31.23 34.48 -77.11
C THR A 37 31.09 35.82 -77.84
N GLU A 38 30.83 36.90 -77.10
CA GLU A 38 30.79 38.27 -77.63
C GLU A 38 32.16 38.71 -78.17
N LYS A 39 33.22 38.55 -77.39
CA LYS A 39 34.60 38.88 -77.82
C LYS A 39 35.06 38.08 -79.04
N LYS A 40 34.67 36.81 -79.16
CA LYS A 40 34.93 36.02 -80.38
C LYS A 40 34.26 36.63 -81.61
N LYS A 41 33.03 37.13 -81.48
CA LYS A 41 32.32 37.81 -82.58
C LYS A 41 33.00 39.13 -82.93
N GLU A 42 33.47 39.91 -81.94
CA GLU A 42 34.23 41.14 -82.19
C GLU A 42 35.52 40.87 -82.98
N ILE A 43 36.26 39.81 -82.62
CA ILE A 43 37.45 39.37 -83.38
C ILE A 43 37.07 38.92 -84.79
N GLU A 44 35.99 38.15 -84.96
CA GLU A 44 35.52 37.70 -86.28
C GLU A 44 35.17 38.89 -87.19
N ILE A 45 34.46 39.88 -86.66
CA ILE A 45 34.14 41.13 -87.38
C ILE A 45 35.43 41.88 -87.74
N SER A 46 36.37 42.00 -86.78
CA SER A 46 37.64 42.70 -86.99
C SER A 46 38.51 42.01 -88.06
N ASN A 47 38.55 40.67 -88.05
CA ASN A 47 39.23 39.88 -89.07
C ASN A 47 38.60 40.08 -90.45
N ARG A 48 37.27 40.05 -90.53
CA ARG A 48 36.54 40.28 -91.79
C ARG A 48 36.76 41.69 -92.34
N LEU A 49 36.78 42.70 -91.47
CA LEU A 49 37.13 44.08 -91.87
C LEU A 49 38.57 44.13 -92.39
N ASN A 50 39.51 43.45 -91.71
CA ASN A 50 40.90 43.39 -92.15
C ASN A 50 41.04 42.71 -93.53
N GLU A 51 40.30 41.63 -93.79
CA GLU A 51 40.24 40.97 -95.11
C GLU A 51 39.68 41.90 -96.19
N ILE A 52 38.62 42.67 -95.88
CA ILE A 52 38.04 43.65 -96.80
C ILE A 52 39.06 44.75 -97.11
N PHE A 53 39.75 45.29 -96.10
CA PHE A 53 40.81 46.29 -96.31
C PHE A 53 41.92 45.73 -97.21
N LEU A 54 42.41 44.51 -96.93
CA LEU A 54 43.43 43.85 -97.76
C LEU A 54 42.96 43.58 -99.20
N ALA A 55 41.66 43.33 -99.42
CA ALA A 55 41.09 43.16 -100.75
C ALA A 55 40.98 44.49 -101.50
N TYR A 56 40.53 45.55 -100.83
CA TYR A 56 40.51 46.91 -101.37
C TYR A 56 41.91 47.40 -101.75
N ASP A 57 42.93 47.13 -100.92
CA ASP A 57 44.31 47.49 -101.23
C ASP A 57 44.79 46.80 -102.51
N LYS A 58 44.44 45.52 -102.71
CA LYS A 58 44.76 44.78 -103.93
C LYS A 58 44.04 45.35 -105.16
N GLU A 59 42.74 45.64 -105.06
CA GLU A 59 41.96 46.22 -106.17
C GLU A 59 42.45 47.63 -106.51
N PHE A 60 42.76 48.45 -105.50
CA PHE A 60 43.31 49.80 -105.68
C PHE A 60 44.68 49.77 -106.35
N LEU A 61 45.56 48.83 -105.99
CA LEU A 61 46.85 48.64 -106.66
C LEU A 61 46.65 48.27 -108.14
N THR A 62 45.71 47.37 -108.47
CA THR A 62 45.43 46.99 -109.88
C THR A 62 44.81 48.10 -110.73
N LEU A 63 44.07 49.03 -110.12
CA LEU A 63 43.51 50.22 -110.80
C LEU A 63 44.53 51.33 -111.02
N LYS A 64 45.67 51.32 -110.30
CA LYS A 64 46.63 52.42 -110.23
C LYS A 64 47.88 52.23 -111.09
N ASP A 65 48.16 50.99 -111.51
CA ASP A 65 49.14 50.67 -112.57
C ASP A 65 48.74 51.24 -113.96
N ALA A 66 47.61 51.95 -114.06
CA ALA A 66 47.10 52.58 -115.27
C ALA A 66 47.33 54.11 -115.36
N ASN A 67 47.88 54.79 -114.34
CA ASN A 67 48.01 56.26 -114.36
C ASN A 67 49.23 56.77 -113.55
N ASP A 68 50.20 57.41 -114.22
CA ASP A 68 51.62 57.40 -113.85
C ASP A 68 52.19 58.70 -113.21
N ASP A 69 51.42 59.45 -112.40
CA ASP A 69 51.86 60.78 -111.89
C ASP A 69 51.65 61.03 -110.36
N GLY A 70 51.88 60.04 -109.48
CA GLY A 70 51.44 60.13 -108.07
C GLY A 70 52.33 59.57 -106.95
N GLY A 71 53.66 59.53 -107.09
CA GLY A 71 54.57 58.81 -106.16
C GLY A 71 54.48 59.20 -104.66
N ILE A 72 54.30 60.48 -104.32
CA ILE A 72 54.23 60.92 -102.91
C ILE A 72 52.86 60.58 -102.28
N ALA A 73 51.77 60.71 -103.05
CA ALA A 73 50.44 60.32 -102.61
C ALA A 73 50.31 58.79 -102.45
N GLN A 74 51.02 58.01 -103.28
CA GLN A 74 51.13 56.56 -103.13
C GLN A 74 51.82 56.15 -101.82
N LEU A 75 52.91 56.84 -101.46
CA LEU A 75 53.66 56.52 -100.24
C LEU A 75 52.86 56.90 -98.98
N MET A 76 52.18 58.05 -98.99
CA MET A 76 51.32 58.47 -97.87
C MET A 76 50.10 57.55 -97.70
N GLN A 77 49.49 57.09 -98.78
CA GLN A 77 48.37 56.14 -98.72
C GLN A 77 48.85 54.80 -98.15
N LYS A 78 49.95 54.25 -98.66
CA LYS A 78 50.52 52.99 -98.15
C LYS A 78 50.90 53.08 -96.67
N VAL A 79 51.48 54.20 -96.22
CA VAL A 79 51.78 54.43 -94.81
C VAL A 79 50.51 54.54 -93.96
N ALA A 80 49.42 55.10 -94.49
CA ALA A 80 48.13 55.16 -93.81
C ALA A 80 47.48 53.76 -93.71
N ASP A 81 47.59 52.95 -94.76
CA ASP A 81 47.06 51.58 -94.81
C ASP A 81 47.87 50.65 -93.88
N ASP A 82 49.21 50.73 -93.91
CA ASP A 82 50.10 50.00 -92.99
C ASP A 82 49.85 50.40 -91.53
N PHE A 83 49.57 51.68 -91.27
CA PHE A 83 49.22 52.17 -89.92
C PHE A 83 47.85 51.66 -89.47
N CYS A 84 46.85 51.65 -90.35
CA CYS A 84 45.52 51.10 -90.07
C CYS A 84 45.59 49.60 -89.81
N TYR A 85 46.33 48.84 -90.62
CA TYR A 85 46.54 47.40 -90.45
C TYR A 85 47.27 47.06 -89.14
N SER A 86 48.33 47.80 -88.82
CA SER A 86 49.04 47.62 -87.54
C SER A 86 48.13 47.90 -86.34
N LYS A 87 47.26 48.91 -86.44
CA LYS A 87 46.29 49.24 -85.39
C LYS A 87 45.22 48.16 -85.22
N THR A 88 44.68 47.60 -86.30
CA THR A 88 43.71 46.51 -86.24
C THR A 88 44.36 45.21 -85.75
N GLU A 89 45.59 44.91 -86.16
CA GLU A 89 46.34 43.75 -85.70
C GLU A 89 46.63 43.81 -84.18
N ASN A 90 47.01 44.99 -83.68
CA ASN A 90 47.20 45.20 -82.24
C ASN A 90 45.89 45.06 -81.47
N ALA A 91 44.77 45.61 -81.98
CA ALA A 91 43.46 45.42 -81.36
C ALA A 91 43.03 43.95 -81.33
N ILE A 92 43.31 43.18 -82.39
CA ILE A 92 43.05 41.74 -82.42
C ILE A 92 43.91 41.00 -81.38
N LYS A 93 45.19 41.36 -81.23
CA LYS A 93 46.07 40.78 -80.21
C LYS A 93 45.61 41.10 -78.79
N GLU A 94 45.17 42.33 -78.52
CA GLU A 94 44.60 42.73 -77.24
C GLU A 94 43.33 41.93 -76.91
N MET A 95 42.40 41.84 -77.86
CA MET A 95 41.17 41.03 -77.70
C MET A 95 41.49 39.54 -77.51
N GLN A 96 42.52 39.01 -78.17
CA GLN A 96 42.95 37.63 -77.99
C GLN A 96 43.52 37.39 -76.58
N GLN A 97 44.29 38.33 -76.04
CA GLN A 97 44.78 38.27 -74.66
C GLN A 97 43.62 38.34 -73.65
N GLU A 98 42.61 39.20 -73.90
CA GLU A 98 41.39 39.24 -73.07
C GLU A 98 40.64 37.91 -73.09
N ILE A 99 40.48 37.28 -74.26
CA ILE A 99 39.85 35.96 -74.38
C ILE A 99 40.62 34.92 -73.57
N ASP A 100 41.94 34.91 -73.63
CA ASP A 100 42.75 33.94 -72.90
C ASP A 100 42.73 34.18 -71.38
N ALA A 101 42.65 35.45 -70.95
CA ALA A 101 42.40 35.80 -69.55
C ALA A 101 41.01 35.32 -69.09
N LEU A 102 39.96 35.55 -69.89
CA LEU A 102 38.60 35.10 -69.60
C LEU A 102 38.49 33.56 -69.56
N LYS A 103 39.18 32.84 -70.44
CA LYS A 103 39.24 31.36 -70.39
C LYS A 103 39.88 30.85 -69.11
N LYS A 104 40.98 31.49 -68.65
CA LYS A 104 41.61 31.13 -67.37
C LYS A 104 40.67 31.38 -66.18
N ALA A 105 39.95 32.51 -66.19
CA ALA A 105 38.95 32.81 -65.17
C ALA A 105 37.81 31.80 -65.17
N LEU A 106 37.33 31.40 -66.36
CA LEU A 106 36.29 30.39 -66.53
C LEU A 106 36.72 29.03 -65.97
N GLU A 107 37.95 28.60 -66.24
CA GLU A 107 38.46 27.31 -65.73
C GLU A 107 38.60 27.32 -64.21
N LEU A 108 39.07 28.42 -63.63
CA LEU A 108 39.10 28.61 -62.17
C LEU A 108 37.70 28.53 -61.57
N GLU A 109 36.70 29.15 -62.20
CA GLU A 109 35.33 29.15 -61.68
C GLU A 109 34.69 27.75 -61.79
N LYS A 110 34.93 27.02 -62.88
CA LYS A 110 34.54 25.61 -63.01
C LYS A 110 35.14 24.73 -61.93
N GLU A 111 36.40 24.96 -61.57
CA GLU A 111 37.04 24.18 -60.51
C GLU A 111 36.45 24.51 -59.13
N LYS A 112 36.15 25.79 -58.85
CA LYS A 112 35.41 26.16 -57.63
C LYS A 112 34.03 25.52 -57.57
N GLU A 113 33.29 25.50 -58.68
CA GLU A 113 31.98 24.84 -58.70
C GLU A 113 32.10 23.33 -58.40
N LYS A 114 33.11 22.64 -58.93
CA LYS A 114 33.35 21.22 -58.58
C LYS A 114 33.61 21.05 -57.08
N VAL A 115 34.43 21.91 -56.48
CA VAL A 115 34.68 21.89 -55.02
C VAL A 115 33.38 22.07 -54.25
N TYR A 116 32.60 23.12 -54.55
CA TYR A 116 31.32 23.36 -53.91
C TYR A 116 30.32 22.22 -54.09
N GLN A 117 30.31 21.56 -55.26
CA GLN A 117 29.47 20.39 -55.47
C GLN A 117 29.90 19.20 -54.59
N THR A 118 31.20 18.99 -54.39
CA THR A 118 31.68 17.92 -53.50
C THR A 118 31.36 18.20 -52.04
N GLU A 119 31.54 19.43 -51.58
CA GLU A 119 31.19 19.85 -50.22
C GLU A 119 29.69 19.74 -49.99
N LEU A 120 28.87 20.21 -50.95
CA LEU A 120 27.42 20.08 -50.87
C LEU A 120 26.96 18.63 -50.73
N ARG A 121 27.57 17.68 -51.47
CA ARG A 121 27.24 16.25 -51.34
C ARG A 121 27.61 15.72 -49.95
N LYS A 122 28.77 16.12 -49.40
CA LYS A 122 29.17 15.71 -48.05
C LYS A 122 28.20 16.25 -46.99
N MET A 123 27.85 17.53 -47.08
CA MET A 123 26.94 18.16 -46.13
C MET A 123 25.54 17.57 -46.18
N LYS A 124 25.01 17.25 -47.37
CA LYS A 124 23.72 16.56 -47.52
C LYS A 124 23.72 15.17 -46.87
N LEU A 125 24.80 14.41 -47.05
CA LEU A 125 24.94 13.10 -46.42
C LEU A 125 25.02 13.20 -44.89
N GLU A 126 25.68 14.23 -44.37
CA GLU A 126 25.71 14.50 -42.92
C GLU A 126 24.35 14.91 -42.38
N GLU A 127 23.61 15.76 -43.11
CA GLU A 127 22.24 16.14 -42.78
C GLU A 127 21.32 14.93 -42.72
N GLU A 128 21.35 14.04 -43.71
CA GLU A 128 20.57 12.80 -43.73
C GLU A 128 20.90 11.87 -42.54
N LYS A 129 22.19 11.73 -42.20
CA LYS A 129 22.64 10.94 -41.04
C LYS A 129 22.15 11.53 -39.72
N LEU A 130 22.23 12.85 -39.57
CA LEU A 130 21.74 13.55 -38.38
C LEU A 130 20.23 13.46 -38.27
N GLN A 131 19.50 13.59 -39.38
CA GLN A 131 18.05 13.46 -39.42
C GLN A 131 17.60 12.03 -39.04
N SER A 132 18.25 11.01 -39.60
CA SER A 132 18.01 9.61 -39.23
C SER A 132 18.27 9.36 -37.75
N SER A 133 19.38 9.89 -37.23
CA SER A 133 19.72 9.78 -35.81
C SER A 133 18.69 10.46 -34.92
N CYS A 134 18.30 11.70 -35.24
CA CYS A 134 17.24 12.43 -34.53
C CYS A 134 15.92 11.66 -34.49
N SER A 135 15.52 11.03 -35.60
CA SER A 135 14.31 10.22 -35.67
C SER A 135 14.39 9.00 -34.74
N LYS A 136 15.51 8.27 -34.76
CA LYS A 136 15.75 7.13 -33.86
C LYS A 136 15.69 7.55 -32.39
N TRP A 137 16.39 8.62 -32.01
CA TRP A 137 16.38 9.13 -30.64
C TRP A 137 14.97 9.55 -30.18
N LYS A 138 14.16 10.15 -31.06
CA LYS A 138 12.75 10.48 -30.75
C LYS A 138 11.94 9.22 -30.45
N SER A 139 12.04 8.20 -31.32
CA SER A 139 11.35 6.92 -31.12
C SER A 139 11.79 6.21 -29.83
N ASP A 140 13.09 6.23 -29.53
CA ASP A 140 13.62 5.65 -28.29
C ASP A 140 13.11 6.38 -27.05
N ILE A 141 13.01 7.71 -27.09
CA ILE A 141 12.46 8.52 -26.00
C ILE A 141 10.97 8.21 -25.80
N GLU A 142 10.19 8.11 -26.87
CA GLU A 142 8.77 7.77 -26.78
C GLU A 142 8.56 6.37 -26.17
N ARG A 143 9.39 5.39 -26.58
CA ARG A 143 9.38 4.05 -25.99
C ARG A 143 9.72 4.08 -24.50
N VAL A 144 10.80 4.75 -24.10
CA VAL A 144 11.20 4.86 -22.69
C VAL A 144 10.13 5.56 -21.85
N ILE A 145 9.47 6.59 -22.40
CA ILE A 145 8.35 7.26 -21.71
C ILE A 145 7.17 6.30 -21.54
N SER A 146 6.86 5.48 -22.55
CA SER A 146 5.81 4.46 -22.47
C SER A 146 6.12 3.39 -21.42
N ASP A 147 7.34 2.83 -21.45
CA ASP A 147 7.80 1.81 -20.52
C ASP A 147 7.78 2.34 -19.08
N ARG A 148 8.23 3.59 -18.89
CA ARG A 148 8.15 4.26 -17.59
C ARG A 148 6.72 4.35 -17.07
N LYS A 149 5.76 4.78 -17.90
CA LYS A 149 4.34 4.87 -17.50
C LYS A 149 3.76 3.50 -17.14
N MET A 150 4.16 2.44 -17.85
CA MET A 150 3.75 1.07 -17.52
C MET A 150 4.31 0.63 -16.17
N LEU A 151 5.60 0.90 -15.92
CA LEU A 151 6.25 0.58 -14.64
C LEU A 151 5.65 1.37 -13.48
N GLU A 152 5.35 2.65 -13.66
CA GLU A 152 4.67 3.48 -12.64
C GLU A 152 3.30 2.87 -12.26
N LYS A 153 2.52 2.41 -13.25
CA LYS A 153 1.24 1.71 -12.99
C LYS A 153 1.44 0.38 -12.27
N LEU A 154 2.42 -0.42 -12.69
CA LEU A 154 2.73 -1.71 -12.05
C LEU A 154 3.12 -1.52 -10.58
N VAL A 155 3.94 -0.50 -10.29
CA VAL A 155 4.32 -0.15 -8.92
C VAL A 155 3.10 0.27 -8.11
N GLU A 156 2.25 1.15 -8.64
CA GLU A 156 1.02 1.57 -7.96
C GLU A 156 0.07 0.38 -7.68
N GLU A 157 -0.09 -0.53 -8.64
CA GLU A 157 -0.88 -1.76 -8.47
C GLU A 157 -0.28 -2.66 -7.37
N LYS A 158 1.05 -2.81 -7.34
CA LYS A 158 1.74 -3.62 -6.32
C LYS A 158 1.69 -2.98 -4.93
N GLU A 159 1.77 -1.67 -4.83
CA GLU A 159 1.58 -0.94 -3.57
C GLU A 159 0.16 -1.13 -3.02
N LYS A 160 -0.86 -1.06 -3.89
CA LYS A 160 -2.25 -1.35 -3.50
C LYS A 160 -2.45 -2.80 -3.05
N GLU A 161 -1.85 -3.75 -3.75
CA GLU A 161 -1.89 -5.17 -3.38
C GLU A 161 -1.20 -5.41 -2.02
N CYS A 162 -0.04 -4.76 -1.79
CA CYS A 162 0.67 -4.83 -0.52
C CYS A 162 -0.13 -4.21 0.63
N ALA A 163 -0.76 -3.05 0.42
CA ALA A 163 -1.62 -2.42 1.41
C ALA A 163 -2.81 -3.34 1.77
N LYS A 164 -3.47 -3.91 0.77
CA LYS A 164 -4.60 -4.83 0.98
C LYS A 164 -4.19 -6.09 1.75
N THR A 165 -3.06 -6.71 1.38
CA THR A 165 -2.56 -7.91 2.07
C THR A 165 -2.19 -7.62 3.51
N LYS A 166 -1.59 -6.45 3.78
CA LYS A 166 -1.31 -5.99 5.14
C LYS A 166 -2.59 -5.78 5.96
N ASP A 167 -3.60 -5.12 5.39
CA ASP A 167 -4.89 -4.92 6.07
C ASP A 167 -5.57 -6.25 6.40
N GLU A 168 -5.54 -7.22 5.47
CA GLU A 168 -6.06 -8.56 5.68
C GLU A 168 -5.28 -9.33 6.76
N GLU A 169 -3.95 -9.20 6.79
CA GLU A 169 -3.09 -9.83 7.81
C GLU A 169 -3.33 -9.21 9.19
N GLU A 170 -3.46 -7.90 9.29
CA GLU A 170 -3.81 -7.21 10.53
C GLU A 170 -5.20 -7.61 11.04
N ALA A 171 -6.17 -7.80 10.13
CA ALA A 171 -7.50 -8.29 10.48
C ALA A 171 -7.46 -9.74 11.02
N ARG A 172 -6.70 -10.64 10.37
CA ARG A 172 -6.49 -12.01 10.86
C ARG A 172 -5.80 -12.03 12.22
N MET A 173 -4.75 -11.25 12.41
CA MET A 173 -4.06 -11.14 13.69
C MET A 173 -4.99 -10.67 14.81
N LYS A 174 -5.88 -9.71 14.55
CA LYS A 174 -6.89 -9.27 15.52
C LYS A 174 -7.89 -10.38 15.84
N GLU A 175 -8.33 -11.15 14.84
CA GLU A 175 -9.23 -12.29 15.03
C GLU A 175 -8.57 -13.40 15.85
N ASP A 176 -7.31 -13.73 15.55
CA ASP A 176 -6.55 -14.77 16.25
C ASP A 176 -6.26 -14.36 17.71
N MET A 177 -5.88 -13.10 17.95
CA MET A 177 -5.74 -12.56 19.30
C MET A 177 -7.05 -12.64 20.10
N LYS A 178 -8.19 -12.39 19.44
CA LYS A 178 -9.51 -12.51 20.07
C LYS A 178 -9.82 -13.97 20.43
N LYS A 179 -9.60 -14.91 19.50
CA LYS A 179 -9.79 -16.34 19.75
C LYS A 179 -8.88 -16.87 20.86
N GLU A 180 -7.63 -16.40 20.91
CA GLU A 180 -6.69 -16.77 21.97
C GLU A 180 -7.16 -16.24 23.33
N GLN A 181 -7.66 -15.00 23.38
CA GLN A 181 -8.23 -14.42 24.59
C GLN A 181 -9.47 -15.20 25.06
N GLU A 182 -10.40 -15.51 24.16
CA GLU A 182 -11.57 -16.34 24.46
C GLU A 182 -11.15 -17.74 24.96
N SER A 183 -10.11 -18.34 24.38
CA SER A 183 -9.56 -19.63 24.84
C SER A 183 -8.95 -19.54 26.23
N LYS A 184 -8.26 -18.45 26.58
CA LYS A 184 -7.70 -18.22 27.92
C LYS A 184 -8.81 -18.05 28.95
N GLU A 185 -9.83 -17.27 28.63
CA GLU A 185 -11.00 -17.07 29.49
C GLU A 185 -11.75 -18.38 29.74
N LEU A 186 -11.90 -19.20 28.70
CA LEU A 186 -12.53 -20.52 28.81
C LEU A 186 -11.71 -21.47 29.69
N GLU A 187 -10.39 -21.46 29.59
CA GLU A 187 -9.54 -22.31 30.45
C GLU A 187 -9.56 -21.85 31.91
N VAL A 188 -9.58 -20.54 32.18
CA VAL A 188 -9.76 -20.00 33.55
C VAL A 188 -11.12 -20.40 34.12
N LEU A 189 -12.19 -20.27 33.33
CA LEU A 189 -13.54 -20.65 33.75
C LEU A 189 -13.63 -22.15 34.04
N LYS A 190 -13.07 -22.99 33.17
CA LYS A 190 -12.95 -24.44 33.38
C LYS A 190 -12.17 -24.78 34.65
N SER A 191 -11.04 -24.11 34.89
CA SER A 191 -10.26 -24.30 36.13
C SER A 191 -11.07 -23.92 37.37
N THR A 192 -11.91 -22.88 37.28
CA THR A 192 -12.78 -22.45 38.39
C THR A 192 -13.83 -23.52 38.68
N TYR A 193 -14.54 -24.01 37.65
CA TYR A 193 -15.50 -25.09 37.82
C TYR A 193 -14.88 -26.39 38.36
N MET A 194 -13.66 -26.73 37.93
CA MET A 194 -12.93 -27.89 38.45
C MET A 194 -12.63 -27.74 39.94
N LYS A 195 -12.29 -26.52 40.38
CA LYS A 195 -12.09 -26.23 41.80
C LYS A 195 -13.40 -26.33 42.59
N ASP A 196 -14.47 -25.73 42.10
CA ASP A 196 -15.79 -25.80 42.75
C ASP A 196 -16.27 -27.24 42.90
N ILE A 197 -16.04 -28.09 41.88
CA ILE A 197 -16.34 -29.53 41.95
C ILE A 197 -15.54 -30.21 43.07
N GLU A 198 -14.27 -29.86 43.24
CA GLU A 198 -13.43 -30.45 44.29
C GLU A 198 -13.82 -29.95 45.69
N ASP A 199 -14.14 -28.67 45.82
CA ASP A 199 -14.62 -28.08 47.08
C ASP A 199 -15.95 -28.73 47.50
N LEU A 200 -16.90 -28.90 46.58
CA LEU A 200 -18.17 -29.61 46.83
C LEU A 200 -17.95 -31.08 47.20
N LYS A 201 -17.00 -31.78 46.55
CA LYS A 201 -16.65 -33.16 46.93
C LYS A 201 -16.11 -33.22 48.35
N ASN A 202 -15.29 -32.26 48.75
CA ASN A 202 -14.72 -32.21 50.09
C ASN A 202 -15.79 -31.87 51.14
N GLU A 203 -16.71 -30.95 50.84
CA GLU A 203 -17.86 -30.64 51.69
C GLU A 203 -18.75 -31.88 51.90
N ILE A 204 -19.06 -32.64 50.83
CA ILE A 204 -19.83 -33.88 50.92
C ILE A 204 -19.11 -34.92 51.80
N LYS A 205 -17.79 -35.08 51.66
CA LYS A 205 -17.01 -36.00 52.49
C LYS A 205 -17.07 -35.57 53.96
N GLU A 206 -16.90 -34.29 54.25
CA GLU A 206 -16.92 -33.74 55.60
C GLU A 206 -18.30 -33.89 56.24
N MET A 207 -19.38 -33.52 55.54
CA MET A 207 -20.74 -33.77 55.98
C MET A 207 -20.98 -35.26 56.26
N GLY A 208 -20.44 -36.16 55.42
CA GLY A 208 -20.49 -37.60 55.65
C GLY A 208 -19.81 -38.05 56.95
N VAL A 209 -18.65 -37.48 57.27
CA VAL A 209 -17.95 -37.73 58.55
C VAL A 209 -18.76 -37.19 59.72
N GLN A 210 -19.23 -35.94 59.64
CA GLN A 210 -20.04 -35.30 60.68
C GLN A 210 -21.33 -36.08 60.96
N HIS A 211 -22.02 -36.57 59.93
CA HIS A 211 -23.21 -37.41 60.08
C HIS A 211 -22.90 -38.74 60.78
N ARG A 212 -21.82 -39.43 60.41
CA ARG A 212 -21.38 -40.65 61.11
C ARG A 212 -21.07 -40.39 62.58
N GLN A 213 -20.39 -39.29 62.89
CA GLN A 213 -20.12 -38.89 64.27
C GLN A 213 -21.40 -38.59 65.07
N LYS A 214 -22.38 -37.90 64.46
CA LYS A 214 -23.70 -37.65 65.06
C LYS A 214 -24.45 -38.94 65.36
N ILE A 215 -24.46 -39.88 64.41
CA ILE A 215 -25.08 -41.21 64.59
C ILE A 215 -24.41 -41.93 65.76
N ALA A 216 -23.08 -42.05 65.76
CA ALA A 216 -22.34 -42.70 66.85
C ALA A 216 -22.57 -42.05 68.22
N ALA A 217 -22.68 -40.71 68.27
CA ALA A 217 -22.98 -39.99 69.50
C ALA A 217 -24.41 -40.28 70.01
N ILE A 218 -25.40 -40.36 69.11
CA ILE A 218 -26.79 -40.71 69.46
C ILE A 218 -26.87 -42.17 69.92
N GLU A 219 -26.21 -43.09 69.20
CA GLU A 219 -26.14 -44.51 69.57
C GLU A 219 -25.53 -44.68 70.96
N LYS A 220 -24.41 -44.00 71.24
CA LYS A 220 -23.77 -44.00 72.57
C LYS A 220 -24.71 -43.51 73.67
N ARG A 221 -25.35 -42.34 73.50
CA ARG A 221 -26.31 -41.81 74.48
C ARG A 221 -27.49 -42.76 74.70
N THR A 222 -27.99 -43.37 73.63
CA THR A 222 -29.10 -44.33 73.69
C THR A 222 -28.68 -45.58 74.47
N HIS A 223 -27.46 -46.08 74.26
CA HIS A 223 -26.92 -47.21 75.00
C HIS A 223 -26.74 -46.89 76.49
N GLU A 224 -26.18 -45.72 76.82
CA GLU A 224 -26.06 -45.24 78.21
C GLU A 224 -27.42 -45.13 78.89
N TYR A 225 -28.43 -44.59 78.19
CA TYR A 225 -29.80 -44.50 78.69
C TYR A 225 -30.41 -45.88 78.94
N TRP A 226 -30.23 -46.82 78.00
CA TRP A 226 -30.67 -48.20 78.16
C TRP A 226 -30.03 -48.89 79.37
N GLN A 227 -28.71 -48.75 79.57
CA GLN A 227 -28.02 -49.26 80.76
C GLN A 227 -28.56 -48.65 82.05
N SER A 228 -28.86 -47.35 82.05
CA SER A 228 -29.47 -46.65 83.19
C SER A 228 -30.87 -47.20 83.51
N CYS A 229 -31.72 -47.41 82.50
CA CYS A 229 -33.03 -48.06 82.66
C CYS A 229 -32.90 -49.46 83.27
N LEU A 230 -31.98 -50.29 82.77
CA LEU A 230 -31.74 -51.63 83.34
C LEU A 230 -31.29 -51.58 84.81
N LYS A 231 -30.48 -50.59 85.19
CA LYS A 231 -30.07 -50.39 86.59
C LYS A 231 -31.27 -50.00 87.45
N ASN A 232 -32.08 -49.04 86.99
CA ASN A 232 -33.29 -48.61 87.70
C ASN A 232 -34.30 -49.76 87.83
N GLU A 233 -34.45 -50.61 86.81
CA GLU A 233 -35.29 -51.81 86.88
C GLU A 233 -34.82 -52.77 87.98
N LYS A 234 -33.50 -52.99 88.10
CA LYS A 234 -32.92 -53.81 89.18
C LYS A 234 -33.16 -53.18 90.56
N GLU A 235 -32.97 -51.87 90.70
CA GLU A 235 -33.23 -51.16 91.96
C GLU A 235 -34.71 -51.22 92.36
N ILE A 236 -35.63 -51.10 91.39
CA ILE A 236 -37.07 -51.28 91.61
C ILE A 236 -37.39 -52.73 92.01
N ALA A 237 -36.79 -53.72 91.35
CA ALA A 237 -36.97 -55.12 91.70
C ALA A 237 -36.47 -55.41 93.14
N GLN A 238 -35.31 -54.86 93.52
CA GLN A 238 -34.79 -54.94 94.88
C GLN A 238 -35.73 -54.26 95.89
N SER A 239 -36.18 -53.03 95.60
CA SER A 239 -37.13 -52.32 96.46
C SER A 239 -38.45 -53.08 96.62
N LYS A 240 -38.95 -53.72 95.56
CA LYS A 240 -40.13 -54.61 95.64
C LYS A 240 -39.87 -55.83 96.53
N ALA A 241 -38.68 -56.43 96.45
CA ALA A 241 -38.29 -57.53 97.33
C ALA A 241 -38.21 -57.08 98.79
N ASP A 242 -37.58 -55.94 99.08
CA ASP A 242 -37.48 -55.35 100.41
C ASP A 242 -38.86 -55.00 100.97
N ILE A 243 -39.74 -54.38 100.17
CA ILE A 243 -41.14 -54.11 100.55
C ILE A 243 -41.87 -55.41 100.89
N THR A 244 -41.67 -56.47 100.11
CA THR A 244 -42.29 -57.77 100.37
C THR A 244 -41.77 -58.36 101.69
N TYR A 245 -40.46 -58.30 101.93
CA TYR A 245 -39.83 -58.72 103.18
C TYR A 245 -40.33 -57.94 104.41
N TYR A 246 -40.44 -56.61 104.31
CA TYR A 246 -40.99 -55.81 105.40
C TYR A 246 -42.47 -56.06 105.62
N LYS A 247 -43.26 -56.27 104.56
CA LYS A 247 -44.67 -56.67 104.68
C LYS A 247 -44.81 -58.00 105.42
N THR A 248 -44.03 -59.03 105.07
CA THR A 248 -44.08 -60.30 105.80
C THR A 248 -43.66 -60.13 107.25
N LYS A 249 -42.59 -59.38 107.53
CA LYS A 249 -42.13 -59.09 108.89
C LYS A 249 -43.17 -58.30 109.72
N ILE A 250 -43.85 -57.33 109.11
CA ILE A 250 -44.96 -56.60 109.76
C ILE A 250 -46.13 -57.55 110.02
N SER A 251 -46.52 -58.40 109.06
CA SER A 251 -47.56 -59.40 109.28
C SER A 251 -47.19 -60.40 110.39
N GLU A 252 -45.93 -60.83 110.49
CA GLU A 252 -45.43 -61.68 111.59
C GLU A 252 -45.48 -60.96 112.94
N MET A 253 -45.05 -59.70 113.01
CA MET A 253 -45.17 -58.89 114.22
C MET A 253 -46.64 -58.64 114.59
N GLY A 254 -47.50 -58.39 113.61
CA GLY A 254 -48.96 -58.27 113.80
C GLY A 254 -49.54 -59.53 114.42
N LYS A 255 -49.19 -60.71 113.88
CA LYS A 255 -49.56 -62.01 114.48
C LYS A 255 -49.05 -62.14 115.92
N LYS A 256 -47.80 -61.77 116.21
CA LYS A 256 -47.25 -61.78 117.58
C LYS A 256 -47.96 -60.81 118.53
N ILE A 257 -48.37 -59.63 118.04
CA ILE A 257 -49.15 -58.65 118.81
C ILE A 257 -50.56 -59.19 119.06
N ASP A 258 -51.18 -59.83 118.07
CA ASP A 258 -52.51 -60.45 118.22
C ASP A 258 -52.45 -61.67 119.15
N GLU A 259 -51.37 -62.45 119.12
CA GLU A 259 -51.08 -63.52 120.08
C GLU A 259 -50.86 -62.98 121.50
N ALA A 260 -50.14 -61.86 121.64
CA ALA A 260 -49.95 -61.17 122.93
C ALA A 260 -51.24 -60.52 123.46
N ARG A 261 -52.08 -59.96 122.58
CA ARG A 261 -53.42 -59.45 122.92
C ARG A 261 -54.41 -60.57 123.27
N SER A 262 -54.22 -61.75 122.70
CA SER A 262 -54.99 -62.94 123.06
C SER A 262 -54.56 -63.53 124.41
N ALA A 263 -53.37 -63.16 124.91
CA ALA A 263 -52.88 -63.51 126.25
C ALA A 263 -53.21 -62.47 127.33
N ASP A 264 -53.61 -61.25 126.96
CA ASP A 264 -53.90 -60.15 127.87
C ASP A 264 -55.39 -59.73 127.76
N GLN A 265 -56.24 -60.38 128.56
CA GLN A 265 -57.65 -60.03 128.67
C GLN A 265 -57.83 -58.71 129.46
N LEU A 266 -58.62 -57.80 128.86
CA LEU A 266 -59.48 -56.75 129.44
C LEU A 266 -59.10 -55.29 129.12
N SER A 267 -60.12 -54.60 128.61
CA SER A 267 -60.48 -53.19 128.87
C SER A 267 -60.13 -52.12 127.82
N ALA A 268 -61.24 -51.59 127.27
CA ALA A 268 -61.55 -50.18 126.99
C ALA A 268 -60.76 -49.36 125.94
N GLY A 269 -61.54 -48.60 125.14
CA GLY A 269 -61.19 -47.21 124.79
C GLY A 269 -60.82 -46.93 123.34
N SER A 270 -61.76 -46.29 122.63
CA SER A 270 -61.65 -45.56 121.34
C SER A 270 -60.37 -44.70 121.20
N PRO A 271 -59.81 -44.43 120.00
CA PRO A 271 -60.30 -43.30 119.21
C PRO A 271 -60.20 -43.43 117.66
N VAL A 272 -60.96 -42.53 117.01
CA VAL A 272 -60.92 -42.13 115.60
C VAL A 272 -59.49 -41.83 115.12
N LEU A 273 -59.12 -42.34 113.94
CA LEU A 273 -58.00 -41.81 113.15
C LEU A 273 -58.46 -41.40 111.75
N VAL A 274 -58.24 -40.12 111.50
CA VAL A 274 -58.50 -39.36 110.29
C VAL A 274 -57.72 -39.95 109.11
N ARG A 275 -58.41 -40.15 107.98
CA ARG A 275 -57.82 -40.56 106.69
C ARG A 275 -57.21 -39.33 106.00
N PRO A 276 -55.89 -39.25 105.73
CA PRO A 276 -55.35 -38.19 104.88
C PRO A 276 -55.69 -38.49 103.43
N THR A 277 -56.37 -37.55 102.79
CA THR A 277 -56.63 -37.50 101.36
C THR A 277 -55.31 -37.22 100.64
N PHE A 278 -54.70 -38.21 100.00
CA PHE A 278 -53.65 -37.97 99.01
C PHE A 278 -54.29 -37.82 97.64
N GLN A 279 -54.36 -36.58 97.14
CA GLN A 279 -54.55 -36.30 95.72
C GLN A 279 -53.26 -36.65 94.96
N PRO A 280 -53.31 -37.47 93.90
CA PRO A 280 -52.24 -37.51 92.93
C PRO A 280 -52.43 -36.35 91.94
N GLU A 281 -51.53 -35.36 91.98
CA GLU A 281 -51.39 -34.37 90.90
C GLU A 281 -50.84 -35.10 89.64
N PRO A 282 -51.43 -34.92 88.44
CA PRO A 282 -50.88 -35.53 87.23
C PRO A 282 -49.55 -34.86 86.83
N PRO A 283 -48.64 -35.59 86.16
CA PRO A 283 -47.32 -35.09 85.82
C PRO A 283 -47.40 -33.91 84.85
N ARG A 284 -46.72 -32.81 85.19
CA ARG A 284 -46.45 -31.70 84.26
C ARG A 284 -45.54 -32.22 83.14
N PHE A 285 -46.10 -32.35 81.94
CA PHE A 285 -45.31 -32.46 80.72
C PHE A 285 -44.40 -31.22 80.59
N PRO A 286 -43.13 -31.36 80.16
CA PRO A 286 -42.33 -30.21 79.79
C PRO A 286 -42.91 -29.54 78.53
N PRO A 287 -42.78 -28.21 78.37
CA PRO A 287 -43.42 -27.47 77.29
C PRO A 287 -42.81 -27.87 75.94
N MET A 288 -43.68 -28.14 74.97
CA MET A 288 -43.28 -28.22 73.57
C MET A 288 -42.67 -26.88 73.14
N MET A 289 -41.45 -26.93 72.61
CA MET A 289 -40.80 -25.80 71.95
C MET A 289 -41.61 -25.37 70.71
N PRO A 290 -41.79 -24.07 70.45
CA PRO A 290 -42.35 -23.59 69.19
C PRO A 290 -41.38 -23.85 68.03
N PRO A 291 -41.86 -24.10 66.80
CA PRO A 291 -41.00 -24.29 65.65
C PRO A 291 -40.33 -22.96 65.30
N HIS A 292 -39.00 -22.92 65.38
CA HIS A 292 -38.22 -21.84 64.81
C HIS A 292 -38.37 -21.89 63.29
N LEU A 293 -39.17 -20.99 62.74
CA LEU A 293 -39.08 -20.61 61.33
C LEU A 293 -37.71 -19.95 61.13
N SER A 294 -36.75 -20.76 60.69
CA SER A 294 -35.47 -20.28 60.21
C SER A 294 -35.71 -19.33 59.05
N ARG A 295 -35.26 -18.09 59.26
CA ARG A 295 -35.04 -17.05 58.27
C ARG A 295 -34.56 -17.63 56.94
N LEU A 296 -35.39 -17.58 55.92
CA LEU A 296 -34.91 -17.53 54.53
C LEU A 296 -34.28 -16.14 54.31
N PRO A 297 -33.10 -16.02 53.69
CA PRO A 297 -32.66 -14.74 53.15
C PRO A 297 -33.57 -14.35 51.96
N PRO A 298 -33.84 -13.05 51.74
CA PRO A 298 -34.71 -12.61 50.66
C PRO A 298 -34.11 -12.97 49.29
N PRO A 299 -34.94 -13.19 48.25
CA PRO A 299 -34.43 -13.45 46.92
C PRO A 299 -33.69 -12.21 46.39
N PHE A 300 -32.51 -12.43 45.83
CA PHE A 300 -31.79 -11.43 45.04
C PHE A 300 -32.69 -10.96 43.90
N LEU A 301 -33.13 -9.70 43.97
CA LEU A 301 -33.69 -8.98 42.82
C LEU A 301 -32.54 -8.72 41.83
N PRO A 302 -32.69 -9.01 40.53
CA PRO A 302 -31.73 -8.55 39.54
C PRO A 302 -31.78 -7.01 39.42
N PRO A 303 -30.67 -6.33 39.13
CA PRO A 303 -30.65 -4.88 38.97
C PRO A 303 -31.47 -4.48 37.72
N PRO A 304 -32.08 -3.28 37.73
CA PRO A 304 -32.93 -2.81 36.65
C PRO A 304 -32.15 -2.60 35.35
N PRO A 305 -32.78 -2.75 34.18
CA PRO A 305 -32.12 -2.60 32.90
C PRO A 305 -31.62 -1.16 32.74
N HIS A 306 -30.32 -1.02 32.49
CA HIS A 306 -29.76 0.24 32.02
C HIS A 306 -30.44 0.61 30.70
N LEU A 307 -31.24 1.67 30.73
CA LEU A 307 -31.63 2.40 29.54
C LEU A 307 -30.34 2.89 28.88
N LEU A 308 -29.91 2.17 27.84
CA LEU A 308 -28.89 2.64 26.93
C LEU A 308 -29.43 3.89 26.25
N PHE A 309 -28.95 5.03 26.73
CA PHE A 309 -28.93 6.27 25.98
C PHE A 309 -28.40 5.98 24.57
N ALA A 310 -29.26 6.20 23.59
CA ALA A 310 -28.87 6.31 22.20
C ALA A 310 -27.82 7.44 22.03
N PRO A 311 -26.92 7.33 21.04
CA PRO A 311 -25.78 8.20 20.92
C PRO A 311 -26.20 9.62 20.53
N ARG A 312 -25.73 10.58 21.34
CA ARG A 312 -25.85 12.01 21.07
C ARG A 312 -24.76 12.40 20.07
N GLY A 313 -25.03 12.23 18.78
CA GLY A 313 -24.24 12.85 17.71
C GLY A 313 -24.55 14.36 17.62
N PRO A 314 -23.56 15.26 17.56
CA PRO A 314 -23.82 16.69 17.36
C PRO A 314 -24.20 17.02 15.91
N ASN A 315 -25.20 17.90 15.78
CA ASN A 315 -25.62 18.66 14.59
C ASN A 315 -24.41 19.18 13.77
N HIS A 316 -24.40 19.13 12.43
CA HIS A 316 -25.10 20.00 11.45
C HIS A 316 -24.56 19.66 10.03
N PRO A 317 -25.06 20.25 8.92
CA PRO A 317 -26.45 20.54 8.53
C PRO A 317 -26.79 19.99 7.12
N PHE A 318 -28.07 20.09 6.80
CA PHE A 318 -28.66 20.21 5.45
C PHE A 318 -27.69 20.79 4.39
N ASP A 319 -27.50 20.07 3.29
CA ASP A 319 -27.45 20.73 1.98
C ASP A 319 -28.25 19.91 0.97
N SER A 320 -29.20 20.59 0.37
CA SER A 320 -30.12 20.14 -0.64
C SER A 320 -30.01 21.15 -1.76
N SER A 321 -29.19 20.84 -2.76
CA SER A 321 -29.08 21.55 -4.04
C SER A 321 -28.61 20.51 -5.06
N PHE A 322 -29.47 20.07 -5.99
CA PHE A 322 -29.53 20.59 -7.37
C PHE A 322 -28.20 20.43 -8.13
N GLU A 323 -28.04 19.30 -8.82
CA GLU A 323 -27.94 19.18 -10.30
C GLU A 323 -27.89 17.71 -10.74
#